data_AF-A0A7X7GH75-F1
#
_entry.id   AF-A0A7X7GH75-F1
#
_cell.length_a   1.000
_cell.length_b   1.000
_cell.length_c   1.000
_cell.angle_alpha   90.00
_cell.angle_beta   90.00
_cell.angle_gamma   90.00
#
_symmetry.space_group_name_H-M   'P 1'
#
loop_
_entity.id
_entity.type
_entity.pdbx_description
1 polymer ?
#
loop_
_entity_poly.entity_id
_entity_poly.type
_entity_poly.pdbx_seq_one_letter_code
_entity_poly.pdbx_strand_id
1 'polypeptide(L)' 'MDRAKLARIFGDVLPDTTADERVPEHAGESGGSDEWLRNQVPPHHG' A
#
# COMPACT_ATOMS: atom_id res chain seq x y z
N MET A 1 -1.27 2.77 -31.39
CA MET A 1 -1.01 3.57 -30.16
C MET A 1 0.07 2.88 -29.36
N ASP A 2 1.09 3.60 -28.89
CA ASP A 2 2.22 3.03 -28.17
C ASP A 2 1.86 2.80 -26.69
N ARG A 3 1.79 1.53 -26.27
CA ARG A 3 1.45 1.13 -24.90
C ARG A 3 2.48 1.60 -23.88
N ALA A 4 3.76 1.63 -24.23
CA ALA A 4 4.83 2.04 -23.32
C ALA A 4 4.76 3.55 -23.03
N LYS A 5 4.45 4.36 -24.06
CA LYS A 5 4.22 5.80 -23.88
C LYS A 5 3.03 6.10 -22.96
N LEU A 6 1.94 5.34 -23.10
CA LEU A 6 0.77 5.49 -22.24
C LEU A 6 1.07 5.09 -20.80
N ALA A 7 1.73 3.95 -20.56
CA ALA A 7 2.09 3.50 -19.21
C ALA A 7 3.07 4.47 -18.51
N ARG A 8 3.98 5.11 -19.25
CA ARG A 8 4.86 6.16 -18.68
C ARG A 8 4.07 7.34 -18.11
N ILE A 9 2.98 7.73 -18.78
CA ILE A 9 2.20 8.92 -18.42
C ILE A 9 1.13 8.57 -17.37
N PHE A 10 0.44 7.46 -17.58
CA PHE A 10 -0.76 7.09 -16.82
C PHE A 10 -0.56 5.94 -15.84
N GLY A 11 0.59 5.26 -15.88
CA GLY A 11 0.83 4.03 -15.13
C GLY A 11 0.19 2.81 -15.76
N ASP A 12 0.31 1.68 -15.07
CA ASP A 12 -0.39 0.44 -15.43
C ASP A 12 -1.89 0.54 -15.11
N VAL A 13 -2.68 -0.29 -15.78
CA VAL A 13 -4.10 -0.44 -15.47
C VAL A 13 -4.22 -1.06 -14.08
N LEU A 14 -5.06 -0.46 -13.23
CA LEU A 14 -5.34 -1.01 -11.92
C LEU A 14 -5.97 -2.42 -12.03
N PRO A 15 -5.71 -3.31 -11.07
CA PRO A 15 -6.39 -4.60 -11.01
C PRO A 15 -7.91 -4.41 -10.91
N ASP A 16 -8.66 -5.39 -11.43
CA ASP A 16 -10.13 -5.41 -11.35
C ASP A 16 -10.63 -5.47 -9.89
N THR A 17 -9.85 -6.15 -9.04
CA THR A 17 -10.13 -6.36 -7.62
C THR A 17 -9.27 -5.47 -6.73
N THR A 18 -9.82 -5.02 -5.61
CA THR A 18 -9.08 -4.22 -4.63
C THR A 18 -8.06 -5.06 -3.84
N ALA A 19 -7.24 -4.43 -3.01
CA ALA A 19 -6.22 -5.14 -2.22
C ALA A 19 -6.83 -6.06 -1.15
N ASP A 20 -8.00 -5.71 -0.60
CA ASP A 20 -8.71 -6.49 0.41
C ASP A 20 -9.36 -7.77 -0.14
N GLU A 21 -9.72 -7.78 -1.43
CA GLU A 21 -10.27 -8.95 -2.12
C GLU A 21 -9.20 -9.96 -2.55
N ARG A 22 -7.93 -9.51 -2.65
CA ARG A 22 -6.81 -10.36 -3.07
C ARG A 22 -6.23 -11.11 -1.87
N VAL A 23 -6.03 -12.41 -2.03
CA VAL A 23 -5.27 -13.20 -1.05
C VAL A 23 -3.81 -12.73 -1.08
N PRO A 24 -3.25 -12.24 0.04
CA PRO A 24 -1.89 -11.74 0.05
C PRO A 24 -0.89 -12.88 -0.18
N GLU A 25 -0.12 -12.76 -1.26
CA GLU A 25 0.95 -13.71 -1.64
C GLU A 25 2.21 -13.60 -0.73
N HIS A 26 2.30 -12.54 0.07
CA HIS A 26 3.39 -12.32 1.01
C HIS A 26 2.89 -11.56 2.26
N ALA A 27 2.20 -12.25 3.16
CA ALA A 27 1.77 -11.70 4.47
C ALA A 27 2.95 -11.60 5.47
N GLY A 28 4.07 -11.02 5.04
CA GLY A 28 5.38 -11.23 5.67
C GLY A 28 6.10 -10.00 6.18
N GLU A 29 5.43 -8.88 6.49
CA GLU A 29 6.12 -7.68 7.04
C GLU A 29 5.31 -6.97 8.15
N SER A 30 4.53 -7.70 8.93
CA SER A 30 3.74 -7.15 10.05
C SER A 30 4.56 -6.70 11.28
N GLY A 31 5.89 -6.67 11.20
CA GLY A 31 6.77 -6.32 12.32
C GLY A 31 6.93 -4.82 12.59
N GLY A 32 6.67 -3.96 11.59
CA GLY A 32 6.89 -2.51 11.70
C GLY A 32 5.67 -1.68 12.10
N SER A 33 4.47 -2.28 12.13
CA SER A 33 3.23 -1.53 12.33
C SER A 33 3.04 -1.05 13.76
N ASP A 34 3.43 -1.86 14.75
CA ASP A 34 3.18 -1.56 16.16
C ASP A 34 4.11 -0.45 16.68
N GLU A 35 5.39 -0.49 16.29
CA GLU A 35 6.36 0.57 16.62
C GLU A 35 6.01 1.90 15.94
N TRP A 36 5.52 1.86 14.69
CA TRP A 36 5.02 3.05 14.02
C TRP A 36 3.79 3.63 14.75
N LEU A 37 2.82 2.81 15.17
CA LEU A 37 1.65 3.26 15.92
C LEU A 37 2.02 3.95 17.25
N ARG A 38 2.99 3.39 18.00
CA ARG A 38 3.42 3.96 19.29
C ARG A 38 4.06 5.33 19.14
N ASN A 39 4.74 5.58 18.02
CA ASN A 39 5.37 6.86 17.71
C ASN A 39 4.38 7.94 17.23
N GLN A 40 3.13 7.57 16.89
CA GLN A 40 2.09 8.50 16.46
C GLN A 40 1.17 8.97 17.59
N VAL A 41 1.41 8.56 18.84
CA VAL A 41 0.60 9.01 19.98
C VAL A 41 0.95 10.46 20.32
N PRO A 42 -0.01 11.42 20.28
CA PRO A 42 0.26 12.80 20.63
C PRO A 42 0.71 12.95 22.09
N PRO A 43 1.63 13.90 22.39
CA PRO A 43 2.32 14.00 23.69
C PRO A 43 1.43 14.48 24.86
N HIS A 44 0.16 14.80 24.62
CA HIS A 44 -0.77 15.32 25.62
C HIS A 44 -1.85 14.30 26.02
N HIS A 45 -1.49 13.00 26.06
CA HIS A 45 -2.27 12.02 26.81
C HIS A 45 -1.83 12.06 28.28
N GLY A 46 -2.48 12.94 29.04
CA GLY A 46 -2.42 13.06 30.49
C GLY A 46 -3.70 13.70 30.98
#